data_AF-A0A9X1GFQ1-F1
#
_entry.id   AF-A0A9X1GFQ1-F1
#
_cell.length_a   1.000
_cell.length_b   1.000
_cell.length_c   1.000
_cell.angle_alpha   90.00
_cell.angle_beta   90.00
_cell.angle_gamma   90.00
#
_symmetry.space_group_name_H-M   'P 1'
#
loop_
_entity.id
_entity.type
_entity.pdbx_description
1 polymer ?
#
loop_
_entity_poly.entity_id
_entity_poly.type
_entity_poly.pdbx_seq_one_letter_code
_entity_poly.pdbx_strand_id
1 'polypeptide(L)'
;MTIKTITYKRILNLGNYESKHLELSCEVDEYDDPEIEMSRLMELVERKIREEADNKIEQELAAGRKLLREVKAEYEHIKNSIKESLHPTPDHPDSEEPDPDDIPFDHQVTEGGDF
;
A
#
# COMPACT_ATOMS: atom_id res chain seq x y z
N MET A 1 -7.06 -10.21 -54.37
CA MET A 1 -8.54 -10.26 -54.27
C MET A 1 -8.87 -11.11 -53.06
N THR A 2 -9.73 -10.67 -52.15
CA THR A 2 -9.99 -11.42 -50.90
C THR A 2 -10.77 -12.69 -51.19
N ILE A 3 -10.16 -13.83 -50.89
CA ILE A 3 -10.76 -15.14 -51.21
C ILE A 3 -11.59 -15.64 -50.04
N LYS A 4 -11.15 -15.39 -48.80
CA LYS A 4 -11.80 -15.94 -47.60
C LYS A 4 -11.67 -14.98 -46.41
N THR A 5 -12.69 -14.96 -45.57
CA THR A 5 -12.64 -14.36 -44.25
C THR A 5 -12.49 -15.46 -43.22
N ILE A 6 -11.55 -15.28 -42.30
CA ILE A 6 -11.37 -16.15 -41.14
C ILE A 6 -11.83 -15.40 -39.91
N THR A 7 -12.65 -16.05 -39.08
CA THR A 7 -13.11 -15.50 -37.80
C THR A 7 -12.70 -16.44 -36.69
N TYR A 8 -12.14 -15.88 -35.62
CA TYR A 8 -11.77 -16.63 -34.42
C TYR A 8 -12.36 -15.95 -33.18
N LYS A 9 -13.06 -16.75 -32.37
CA LYS A 9 -13.69 -16.33 -31.12
C LYS A 9 -13.09 -17.10 -29.96
N ARG A 10 -12.66 -16.36 -28.94
CA ARG A 10 -12.21 -16.91 -27.66
C ARG A 10 -13.12 -16.47 -26.53
N ILE A 11 -13.49 -17.44 -25.69
CA ILE A 11 -14.24 -17.23 -24.46
C ILE A 11 -13.35 -17.63 -23.29
N LEU A 12 -13.12 -16.70 -22.36
CA LEU A 12 -12.36 -16.88 -21.14
C LEU A 12 -13.34 -16.79 -19.95
N ASN A 13 -13.39 -17.83 -19.13
CA ASN A 13 -14.20 -17.83 -17.91
C ASN A 13 -13.39 -17.15 -16.79
N LEU A 14 -13.94 -16.10 -16.20
CA LEU A 14 -13.29 -15.33 -15.13
C LEU A 14 -13.72 -15.78 -13.72
N GLY A 15 -14.64 -16.74 -13.62
CA GLY A 15 -15.31 -17.09 -12.37
C GLY A 15 -16.47 -16.13 -12.07
N ASN A 16 -17.18 -16.35 -10.95
CA ASN A 16 -18.28 -15.49 -10.49
C ASN A 16 -19.40 -15.23 -11.52
N TYR A 17 -19.67 -16.20 -12.41
CA TYR A 17 -20.61 -16.05 -13.52
C TYR A 17 -20.23 -14.97 -14.55
N GLU A 18 -18.98 -14.51 -14.55
CA GLU A 18 -18.44 -13.59 -15.53
C GLU A 18 -17.60 -14.32 -16.59
N SER A 19 -17.78 -13.94 -17.85
CA SER A 19 -16.99 -14.44 -18.96
C SER A 19 -16.58 -13.30 -19.86
N LYS A 20 -15.33 -13.35 -20.33
CA LYS A 20 -14.79 -12.43 -21.32
C LYS A 20 -14.82 -13.07 -22.69
N HIS A 21 -15.30 -12.33 -23.67
CA HIS A 21 -15.42 -12.78 -25.06
C HIS A 21 -14.59 -11.85 -25.92
N LEU A 22 -13.76 -12.42 -26.79
CA LEU A 22 -13.06 -11.66 -27.81
C LEU A 22 -13.20 -12.39 -29.14
N GLU A 23 -13.62 -11.65 -30.16
CA GLU A 23 -13.80 -12.15 -31.51
C GLU A 23 -13.10 -11.20 -32.47
N LEU A 24 -12.23 -11.74 -33.32
CA LEU A 24 -11.57 -11.00 -34.38
C LEU A 24 -11.73 -11.75 -35.69
N SER A 25 -11.73 -10.99 -36.78
CA SER A 25 -11.75 -11.53 -38.13
C SER A 25 -10.60 -10.96 -38.93
N CYS A 26 -10.01 -11.77 -39.82
CA CYS A 26 -9.07 -11.31 -40.83
C CYS A 26 -9.54 -11.75 -42.23
N GLU A 27 -9.15 -10.96 -43.22
CA GLU A 27 -9.33 -11.31 -44.62
C GLU A 27 -8.03 -11.96 -45.12
N VAL A 28 -8.16 -13.05 -45.86
CA VAL A 28 -7.03 -13.81 -46.43
C VAL A 28 -7.01 -13.60 -47.94
N ASP A 29 -5.89 -13.08 -48.42
CA ASP A 29 -5.65 -12.87 -49.85
C ASP A 29 -5.29 -14.17 -50.57
N GLU A 30 -5.30 -14.11 -51.89
CA GLU A 30 -5.10 -15.27 -52.77
C GLU A 30 -3.72 -15.92 -52.70
N TYR A 31 -2.73 -15.18 -52.23
CA TYR A 31 -1.35 -15.63 -52.10
C TYR A 31 -0.97 -15.98 -50.67
N ASP A 32 -1.85 -15.71 -49.71
CA ASP A 32 -1.59 -15.98 -48.30
C ASP A 32 -1.96 -17.42 -47.95
N ASP A 33 -1.18 -18.00 -47.04
CA ASP A 33 -1.49 -19.30 -46.49
C ASP A 33 -2.56 -19.13 -45.39
N PRO A 34 -3.77 -19.66 -45.58
CA PRO A 34 -4.84 -19.53 -44.60
C PRO A 34 -4.50 -20.18 -43.25
N GLU A 35 -3.62 -21.19 -43.19
CA GLU A 35 -3.20 -21.80 -41.93
C GLU A 35 -2.28 -20.86 -41.14
N ILE A 36 -1.40 -20.13 -41.84
CA ILE A 36 -0.53 -19.12 -41.23
C ILE A 36 -1.38 -17.94 -40.73
N GLU A 37 -2.30 -17.44 -41.54
CA GLU A 37 -3.18 -16.33 -41.15
C GLU A 37 -4.12 -16.70 -39.99
N MET A 38 -4.66 -17.92 -39.99
CA MET A 38 -5.41 -18.46 -38.86
C MET A 38 -4.54 -18.49 -37.59
N SER A 39 -3.31 -18.99 -37.68
CA SER A 39 -2.39 -19.09 -36.52
C SER A 39 -2.07 -17.71 -35.94
N ARG A 40 -1.82 -16.71 -36.80
CA ARG A 40 -1.61 -15.31 -36.42
C ARG A 40 -2.83 -14.71 -35.72
N LEU A 41 -4.02 -14.95 -36.28
CA LEU A 41 -5.28 -14.48 -35.71
C LEU A 41 -5.53 -15.10 -34.32
N MET A 42 -5.30 -16.39 -34.17
CA MET A 42 -5.42 -17.10 -32.88
C MET A 42 -4.47 -16.54 -31.83
N GLU A 43 -3.19 -16.36 -32.17
CA GLU A 43 -2.19 -15.79 -31.26
C GLU A 43 -2.59 -14.38 -30.80
N LEU A 44 -3.05 -13.55 -31.74
CA LEU A 44 -3.49 -12.19 -31.45
C LEU A 44 -4.66 -12.17 -30.47
N VAL A 45 -5.69 -13.00 -30.70
CA VAL A 45 -6.88 -13.08 -29.83
C VAL A 45 -6.51 -13.63 -28.45
N GLU A 46 -5.68 -14.68 -28.37
CA GLU A 46 -5.23 -15.23 -27.08
C GLU A 46 -4.40 -14.24 -26.27
N ARG A 47 -3.57 -13.42 -26.91
CA ARG A 47 -2.82 -12.35 -26.23
C ARG A 47 -3.75 -11.23 -25.79
N LYS A 48 -4.58 -10.70 -26.70
CA LYS A 48 -5.45 -9.54 -26.44
C LYS A 48 -6.51 -9.82 -25.39
N ILE A 49 -7.05 -11.04 -25.33
CA ILE A 49 -8.07 -11.37 -24.33
C ILE A 49 -7.52 -11.30 -22.89
N ARG A 50 -6.22 -11.51 -22.69
CA ARG A 50 -5.56 -11.47 -21.36
C ARG A 50 -4.95 -10.12 -21.01
N GLU A 51 -4.49 -9.37 -22.00
CA GLU A 51 -3.79 -8.08 -21.83
C GLU A 51 -4.55 -7.08 -20.93
N GLU A 52 -5.86 -6.92 -21.11
CA GLU A 52 -6.63 -6.00 -20.26
C GLU A 52 -6.76 -6.50 -18.81
N ALA A 53 -6.80 -7.82 -18.59
CA ALA A 53 -6.86 -8.38 -17.25
C ALA A 53 -5.52 -8.17 -16.53
N ASP A 54 -4.41 -8.42 -17.22
CA ASP A 54 -3.06 -8.20 -16.70
C ASP A 54 -2.85 -6.72 -16.33
N ASN A 55 -3.20 -5.81 -17.25
CA ASN A 55 -3.12 -4.36 -17.00
C ASN A 55 -3.97 -3.93 -15.80
N LYS A 56 -5.17 -4.49 -15.65
CA LYS A 56 -6.06 -4.17 -14.51
C LYS A 56 -5.45 -4.64 -13.19
N ILE A 57 -4.91 -5.86 -13.16
CA ILE A 57 -4.23 -6.41 -11.98
C ILE A 57 -3.03 -5.54 -11.58
N GLU A 58 -2.23 -5.10 -12.56
CA GLU A 58 -1.10 -4.21 -12.31
C GLU A 58 -1.52 -2.86 -11.71
N GLN A 59 -2.59 -2.27 -12.25
CA GLN A 59 -3.16 -1.03 -11.71
C GLN A 59 -3.65 -1.20 -10.28
N GLU A 60 -4.37 -2.29 -9.99
CA GLU A 60 -4.86 -2.61 -8.65
C GLU A 60 -3.70 -2.83 -7.65
N LEU A 61 -2.64 -3.54 -8.06
CA LEU A 61 -1.44 -3.71 -7.24
C LEU A 61 -0.73 -2.37 -6.97
N ALA A 62 -0.62 -1.50 -7.97
CA ALA A 62 -0.02 -0.18 -7.80
C ALA A 62 -0.84 0.69 -6.84
N ALA A 63 -2.16 0.71 -7.01
CA ALA A 63 -3.08 1.44 -6.14
C ALA A 63 -3.03 0.91 -4.69
N GLY A 64 -3.07 -0.41 -4.51
CA GLY A 64 -2.97 -1.05 -3.19
C GLY A 64 -1.66 -0.73 -2.48
N ARG A 65 -0.52 -0.74 -3.19
CA ARG A 65 0.78 -0.34 -2.63
C ARG A 65 0.82 1.13 -2.20
N LYS A 66 0.19 2.02 -2.97
CA LYS A 66 0.07 3.45 -2.62
C LYS A 66 -0.74 3.61 -1.33
N LEU A 67 -1.91 2.98 -1.26
CA LEU A 67 -2.78 3.04 -0.09
C LEU A 67 -2.09 2.50 1.16
N LEU A 68 -1.36 1.38 1.04
CA LEU A 68 -0.59 0.82 2.16
C LEU A 68 0.48 1.80 2.67
N ARG A 69 1.12 2.56 1.77
CA ARG A 69 2.11 3.57 2.16
C ARG A 69 1.44 4.73 2.91
N GLU A 70 0.30 5.21 2.43
CA GLU A 70 -0.46 6.30 3.05
C GLU A 70 -0.92 5.91 4.45
N VAL A 71 -1.58 4.77 4.59
CA VAL A 71 -2.06 4.26 5.88
C VAL A 71 -0.91 4.04 6.87
N LYS A 72 0.25 3.55 6.42
CA LYS A 72 1.43 3.41 7.28
C LYS A 72 1.98 4.77 7.73
N ALA A 73 1.98 5.77 6.86
CA ALA A 73 2.43 7.11 7.19
C ALA A 73 1.50 7.76 8.22
N GLU A 74 0.18 7.65 8.02
CA GLU A 74 -0.83 8.11 8.98
C GLU A 74 -0.69 7.40 10.33
N TYR A 75 -0.50 6.07 10.31
CA TYR A 75 -0.28 5.30 11.53
C TYR A 75 0.95 5.76 12.31
N GLU A 76 2.10 5.92 11.66
CA GLU A 76 3.31 6.40 12.36
C GLU A 76 3.16 7.86 12.82
N HIS A 77 2.45 8.70 12.06
CA HIS A 77 2.16 10.07 12.48
C HIS A 77 1.32 10.10 13.75
N ILE A 78 0.20 9.35 13.79
CA ILE A 78 -0.67 9.24 14.97
C ILE A 78 0.08 8.62 16.15
N LYS A 79 0.88 7.58 15.90
CA LYS A 79 1.68 6.93 16.94
C LYS A 79 2.71 7.89 17.54
N ASN A 80 3.34 8.73 16.74
CA ASN A 80 4.28 9.74 17.21
C ASN A 80 3.57 10.89 17.92
N SER A 81 2.43 11.37 17.41
CA SER A 81 1.65 12.40 18.10
C SER A 81 1.15 11.93 19.46
N ILE A 82 0.74 10.66 19.57
CA ILE A 82 0.38 10.05 20.86
C ILE A 82 1.57 10.04 21.81
N LYS A 83 2.76 9.61 21.35
CA LYS A 83 3.98 9.62 22.18
C LYS A 83 4.36 11.02 22.65
N GLU A 84 4.27 12.01 21.76
CA GLU A 84 4.58 13.40 22.07
C GLU A 84 3.58 13.98 23.08
N SER A 85 2.28 13.67 22.93
CA SER A 85 1.26 14.06 23.90
C SER A 85 1.35 13.34 25.26
N LEU A 86 2.05 12.20 25.33
CA LEU A 86 2.27 11.42 26.55
C LEU A 86 3.57 11.78 27.28
N HIS A 87 4.46 12.59 26.67
CA HIS A 87 5.59 13.19 27.36
C HIS A 87 5.23 14.64 27.71
N PRO A 88 4.94 14.95 28.99
CA PRO A 88 4.86 16.34 29.43
C PRO A 88 6.24 16.98 29.19
N THR A 89 6.25 18.26 28.84
CA THR A 89 7.46 19.07 28.75
C THR A 89 8.34 18.88 29.99
N PRO A 90 9.68 18.77 29.85
CA PRO A 90 10.58 18.90 30.99
C PRO A 90 10.67 20.40 31.35
N ASP A 91 9.57 21.00 31.80
CA ASP A 91 9.56 22.36 32.33
C ASP A 91 9.61 22.32 33.85
N HIS A 92 10.76 21.97 34.41
CA HIS A 92 11.40 22.74 35.48
C HIS A 92 12.82 22.21 35.76
N PRO A 93 13.88 23.03 35.58
CA PRO A 93 15.23 22.66 36.00
C PRO A 93 15.49 22.85 37.51
N ASP A 94 14.49 23.24 38.31
CA ASP A 94 14.66 23.57 39.74
C ASP A 94 13.75 22.74 40.66
N SER A 95 13.67 21.43 40.43
CA SER A 95 13.20 20.49 41.48
C SER A 95 14.37 19.67 41.97
N GLU A 96 15.36 20.34 42.57
CA GLU A 96 16.16 19.70 43.60
C GLU A 96 15.18 19.33 44.73
N GLU A 97 15.01 18.04 44.99
CA GLU A 97 14.44 17.60 46.26
C GLU A 97 15.26 18.29 47.36
N PRO A 98 14.65 19.02 48.32
CA PRO A 98 15.42 19.63 49.39
C PRO A 98 16.17 18.50 50.12
N ASP A 99 17.49 18.64 50.21
CA ASP A 99 18.34 17.67 50.88
C ASP A 99 17.84 17.51 52.33
N PRO A 100 17.44 16.30 52.76
CA PRO A 100 16.98 16.07 54.14
C PRO A 100 18.03 16.43 55.19
N ASP A 101 19.30 16.63 54.80
CA ASP A 101 20.39 17.07 55.68
C ASP A 101 20.51 18.61 55.83
N ASP A 102 19.76 19.40 55.06
CA ASP A 102 19.77 20.88 55.10
C ASP A 102 18.71 21.47 56.05
N ILE A 103 18.21 20.67 57.00
CA ILE A 103 17.34 21.15 58.08
C ILE A 103 18.20 22.02 59.03
N PRO A 104 17.88 23.31 59.21
CA PRO A 104 18.59 24.14 60.16
C PRO A 104 18.12 23.77 61.56
N PHE A 105 18.71 22.72 62.14
CA PHE A 105 18.68 22.54 63.59
C PHE A 105 19.53 23.65 64.19
N ASP A 106 18.86 24.75 64.52
CA ASP A 106 19.45 25.89 65.17
C ASP A 106 20.10 25.42 66.48
N HIS A 107 21.43 25.28 66.45
CA HIS A 107 22.24 25.11 67.64
C HIS A 107 22.19 26.41 68.43
N GLN A 108 21.15 26.56 69.26
CA GLN A 108 21.18 27.48 70.39
C GLN A 108 21.26 26.70 71.70
N VAL A 109 22.52 26.52 72.08
CA VAL A 109 23.00 26.29 73.44
C VAL A 109 22.55 27.45 74.33
N THR A 110 21.97 27.17 75.50
CA THR A 110 22.23 27.98 76.70
C THR A 110 22.19 27.13 77.97
N GLU A 111 23.32 27.16 78.66
CA GLU A 111 23.56 26.67 80.00
C GLU A 111 22.72 27.41 81.06
N GLY A 112 22.39 26.71 82.16
CA GLY A 112 22.37 27.28 83.51
C GLY A 112 21.01 27.67 84.13
N GLY A 113 20.69 27.07 85.29
CA GLY A 113 19.81 27.70 86.29
C GLY A 113 18.98 26.76 87.17
N ASP A 114 19.51 26.43 88.36
CA ASP A 114 18.89 26.05 89.64
C ASP A 114 17.43 25.56 89.71
N PHE A 115 17.23 24.38 90.32
CA PHE A 115 16.48 24.19 91.59
C PHE A 115 16.71 22.78 92.17
#